data_AF-A0A7J8IFE7-F1
#
_entry.id   AF-A0A7J8IFE7-F1
#
_cell.length_a   1.000
_cell.length_b   1.000
_cell.length_c   1.000
_cell.angle_alpha   90.00
_cell.angle_beta   90.00
_cell.angle_gamma   90.00
#
_symmetry.space_group_name_H-M   'P 1'
#
loop_
_entity.id
_entity.type
_entity.pdbx_description
1 polymer ?
#
loop_
_entity_poly.entity_id
_entity_poly.type
_entity_poly.pdbx_seq_one_letter_code
_entity_poly.pdbx_strand_id
1 'polypeptide(L)'
;MAKWGEGDPRWIVEERADATNVNNWHWTERDASNWSTDKLKTLFLAVRVQNEEGKCEVTEVNKLDGEASINNRKGKLIFFYEWNIRLNWTGTSTSGVQYKGHVEIPNLSDENSVDEVEISVSLAKDEPDTNLVALMKEEGVKLLREAMGIYISTLKTEFTQGMILPTLNGESVDPTGQPALKTEERKAKSAPSKTQARPVGVKIPTCKITLRDTFLTSPEELYRVFTTQELVQAFTHAPAMLEADKGGKFHLVDGNVTGEFTDLVPEKHIVMKWRFKSWPEGHFATITLTFSDKNGETELCMEGRGIPAPEEERTRQGWQRYYFEGIKQTFGYGARLF
;
A
#
# COMPACT_ATOMS: atom_id res chain seq x y z
N MET A 1 -12.87 29.18 27.66
CA MET A 1 -12.83 30.48 26.94
C MET A 1 -11.47 31.10 27.22
N ALA A 2 -10.71 31.46 26.19
CA ALA A 2 -9.46 32.19 26.36
C ALA A 2 -9.74 33.57 26.95
N LYS A 3 -8.84 34.07 27.81
CA LYS A 3 -8.99 35.40 28.44
C LYS A 3 -8.75 36.47 27.39
N TRP A 4 -9.62 37.48 27.37
CA TRP A 4 -9.49 38.62 26.46
C TRP A 4 -8.18 39.38 26.74
N GLY A 5 -7.33 39.50 25.72
CA GLY A 5 -6.03 40.18 25.79
C GLY A 5 -4.80 39.27 25.91
N GLU A 6 -4.98 37.98 26.15
CA GLU A 6 -3.92 36.97 26.04
C GLU A 6 -4.22 36.11 24.81
N GLY A 7 -3.59 36.42 23.68
CA GLY A 7 -3.67 35.59 22.48
C GLY A 7 -3.25 34.17 22.83
N ASP A 8 -4.12 33.19 22.56
CA ASP A 8 -3.80 31.78 22.76
C ASP A 8 -2.61 31.43 21.86
N PRO A 9 -1.49 30.89 22.39
CA PRO A 9 -0.30 30.57 21.62
C PRO A 9 -0.53 29.57 20.48
N ARG A 10 -1.68 28.88 20.43
CA ARG A 10 -2.11 28.09 19.26
C ARG A 10 -2.52 28.94 18.04
N TRP A 11 -2.71 30.24 18.24
CA TRP A 11 -3.26 31.20 17.26
C TRP A 11 -2.33 32.39 16.98
N ILE A 12 -1.14 32.42 17.58
CA ILE A 12 -0.15 33.46 17.32
C ILE A 12 0.64 33.06 16.07
N VAL A 13 0.34 33.71 14.94
CA VAL A 13 1.23 33.70 13.77
C VAL A 13 2.29 34.78 14.02
N GLU A 14 3.43 34.38 14.59
CA GLU A 14 4.62 35.25 14.52
C GLU A 14 5.03 35.32 13.05
N GLU A 15 4.88 36.49 12.42
CA GLU A 15 5.52 36.78 11.14
C GLU A 15 7.04 36.70 11.34
N ARG A 16 7.62 35.57 10.94
CA ARG A 16 9.06 35.40 10.81
C ARG A 16 9.44 35.66 9.36
N ALA A 17 10.56 36.35 9.18
CA ALA A 17 11.07 36.78 7.88
C ALA A 17 11.55 35.62 6.97
N ASP A 18 11.42 34.36 7.41
CA ASP A 18 11.97 33.16 6.77
C ASP A 18 10.96 32.40 5.89
N ALA A 19 9.69 32.82 5.81
CA ALA A 19 8.68 32.20 4.94
C ALA A 19 8.56 30.67 5.10
N THR A 20 8.83 30.15 6.30
CA THR A 20 8.85 28.71 6.56
C THR A 20 7.41 28.22 6.79
N ASN A 21 7.01 27.13 6.13
CA ASN A 21 5.67 26.53 6.19
C ASN A 21 5.33 26.03 7.60
N VAL A 22 4.80 26.92 8.44
CA VAL A 22 4.41 26.62 9.82
C VAL A 22 3.33 25.53 9.82
N ASN A 23 3.56 24.43 10.54
CA ASN A 23 2.66 23.27 10.69
C ASN A 23 2.34 22.44 9.41
N ASN A 24 3.10 22.57 8.32
CA ASN A 24 2.83 21.86 7.04
C ASN A 24 1.39 22.08 6.51
N TRP A 25 0.80 23.25 6.78
CA TRP A 25 -0.58 23.57 6.42
C TRP A 25 -0.71 23.98 4.95
N HIS A 26 0.37 24.51 4.36
CA HIS A 26 0.44 24.84 2.94
C HIS A 26 1.00 23.66 2.14
N TRP A 27 0.48 23.47 0.92
CA TRP A 27 0.96 22.47 -0.02
C TRP A 27 2.46 22.68 -0.28
N THR A 28 3.28 21.66 -0.02
CA THR A 28 4.68 21.66 -0.43
C THR A 28 4.94 20.41 -1.25
N GLU A 29 5.33 20.64 -2.50
CA GLU A 29 5.79 19.62 -3.41
C GLU A 29 7.32 19.59 -3.40
N ARG A 30 7.88 18.38 -3.36
CA ARG A 30 9.30 18.17 -3.68
C ARG A 30 9.39 17.28 -4.89
N ASP A 31 10.11 17.78 -5.90
CA ASP A 31 10.53 16.99 -7.03
C ASP A 31 11.56 15.94 -6.59
N ALA A 32 11.26 14.68 -6.85
CA ALA A 32 12.08 13.51 -6.56
C ALA A 32 12.62 12.86 -7.85
N SER A 33 12.42 13.48 -9.02
CA SER A 33 12.73 12.89 -10.32
C SER A 33 14.21 12.60 -10.51
N ASN A 34 15.08 13.56 -10.16
CA ASN A 34 16.54 13.36 -10.26
C ASN A 34 17.05 12.27 -9.31
N TRP A 35 16.62 12.30 -8.05
CA TRP A 35 16.99 11.28 -7.07
C TRP A 35 16.50 9.89 -7.50
N SER A 36 15.26 9.81 -7.99
CA SER A 36 14.66 8.57 -8.48
C SER A 36 15.42 8.03 -9.69
N THR A 37 15.80 8.90 -10.62
CA THR A 37 16.60 8.57 -11.79
C THR A 37 17.92 7.92 -11.37
N ASP A 38 18.66 8.53 -10.44
CA ASP A 38 19.95 8.03 -9.98
C ASP A 38 19.82 6.72 -9.19
N LYS A 39 18.79 6.61 -8.35
CA LYS A 39 18.51 5.41 -7.56
C LYS A 39 18.14 4.23 -8.45
N LEU A 40 17.21 4.43 -9.39
CA LEU A 40 16.79 3.40 -10.36
C LEU A 40 17.97 2.95 -11.22
N LYS A 41 18.79 3.88 -11.73
CA LYS A 41 20.03 3.53 -12.47
C LYS A 41 20.96 2.65 -11.64
N THR A 42 21.20 3.02 -10.38
CA THR A 42 22.06 2.27 -9.47
C THR A 42 21.53 0.85 -9.24
N LEU A 43 20.22 0.72 -8.99
CA LEU A 43 19.59 -0.56 -8.70
C LEU A 43 19.56 -1.48 -9.92
N PHE A 44 19.22 -0.96 -11.10
CA PHE A 44 19.17 -1.77 -12.31
C PHE A 44 20.54 -2.22 -12.80
N LEU A 45 21.57 -1.38 -12.74
CA LEU A 45 22.94 -1.77 -13.12
C LEU A 45 23.57 -2.80 -12.17
N ALA A 46 23.01 -2.99 -10.98
CA ALA A 46 23.43 -4.03 -10.05
C ALA A 46 22.84 -5.42 -10.38
N VAL A 47 21.87 -5.51 -11.30
CA VAL A 47 21.21 -6.78 -11.63
C VAL A 47 22.13 -7.67 -12.44
N ARG A 48 22.46 -8.83 -11.85
CA ARG A 48 23.26 -9.90 -12.45
C ARG A 48 22.66 -11.25 -12.10
N VAL A 49 22.54 -12.13 -13.08
CA VAL A 49 22.03 -13.50 -12.92
C VAL A 49 23.01 -14.51 -13.52
N GLN A 50 23.08 -15.69 -12.91
CA GLN A 50 23.94 -16.77 -13.38
C GLN A 50 23.28 -18.12 -13.13
N ASN A 51 23.38 -19.01 -14.11
CA ASN A 51 22.94 -20.41 -14.01
C ASN A 51 23.85 -21.33 -14.86
N GLU A 52 23.37 -22.54 -15.16
CA GLU A 52 24.06 -23.54 -15.98
C GLU A 52 24.22 -23.13 -17.45
N GLU A 53 23.37 -22.24 -17.97
CA GLU A 53 23.39 -21.75 -19.35
C GLU A 53 24.40 -20.61 -19.55
N GLY A 54 24.67 -19.83 -18.50
CA GLY A 54 25.66 -18.77 -18.52
C GLY A 54 25.38 -17.67 -17.50
N LYS A 55 25.91 -16.47 -17.78
CA LYS A 55 25.74 -15.27 -16.95
C LYS A 55 25.09 -14.15 -17.75
N CYS A 56 24.16 -13.42 -17.17
CA CYS A 56 23.57 -12.21 -17.76
C CYS A 56 23.64 -11.04 -16.78
N GLU A 57 23.87 -9.84 -17.29
CA GLU A 57 23.90 -8.62 -16.50
C GLU A 57 23.29 -7.46 -17.26
N VAL A 58 22.67 -6.54 -16.52
CA VAL A 58 22.21 -5.27 -17.07
C VAL A 58 23.43 -4.35 -17.20
N THR A 59 23.70 -3.86 -18.42
CA THR A 59 24.89 -3.05 -18.70
C THR A 59 24.60 -1.57 -18.82
N GLU A 60 23.37 -1.19 -19.17
CA GLU A 60 23.01 0.19 -19.44
C GLU A 60 21.52 0.45 -19.22
N VAL A 61 21.21 1.65 -18.72
CA VAL A 61 19.85 2.20 -18.69
C VAL A 61 19.70 3.17 -19.85
N ASN A 62 19.15 2.69 -20.96
CA ASN A 62 19.05 3.44 -22.23
C ASN A 62 17.97 4.53 -22.15
N LYS A 63 16.82 4.19 -21.56
CA LYS A 63 15.70 5.13 -21.38
C LYS A 63 15.21 5.05 -19.94
N LEU A 64 14.98 6.21 -19.33
CA LEU A 64 14.36 6.34 -18.02
C LEU A 64 13.58 7.65 -18.02
N ASP A 65 12.43 7.61 -18.70
CA ASP A 65 11.59 8.78 -18.90
C ASP A 65 10.43 8.72 -17.93
N GLY A 66 10.20 9.81 -17.21
CA GLY A 66 9.20 9.85 -16.16
C GLY A 66 9.49 10.95 -15.16
N GLU A 67 8.63 11.01 -14.15
CA GLU A 67 8.76 11.95 -13.05
C GLU A 67 8.36 11.29 -11.74
N ALA A 68 8.87 11.85 -10.65
CA ALA A 68 8.43 11.51 -9.32
C ALA A 68 8.31 12.79 -8.50
N SER A 69 7.19 13.00 -7.84
CA SER A 69 6.99 14.10 -6.91
C SER A 69 6.34 13.63 -5.62
N ILE A 70 6.71 14.30 -4.54
CA ILE A 70 6.21 13.99 -3.21
C ILE A 70 5.60 15.24 -2.62
N ASN A 71 4.33 15.12 -2.29
CA ASN A 71 3.52 16.20 -1.74
C ASN A 71 3.31 15.99 -0.25
N ASN A 72 3.64 16.99 0.57
CA ASN A 72 3.27 17.01 1.97
C ASN A 72 2.01 17.87 2.15
N ARG A 73 0.97 17.26 2.70
CA ARG A 73 -0.26 17.94 3.11
C ARG A 73 -0.64 17.51 4.51
N LYS A 74 -0.65 18.45 5.46
CA LYS A 74 -1.01 18.18 6.88
C LYS A 74 -0.20 17.04 7.51
N GLY A 75 1.09 16.92 7.15
CA GLY A 75 1.98 15.88 7.68
C GLY A 75 1.79 14.50 7.03
N LYS A 76 0.94 14.37 6.01
CA LYS A 76 0.85 13.17 5.18
C LYS A 76 1.63 13.38 3.88
N LEU A 77 2.47 12.42 3.54
CA LEU A 77 3.19 12.37 2.28
C LEU A 77 2.37 11.61 1.24
N ILE A 78 2.18 12.22 0.07
CA ILE A 78 1.51 11.67 -1.09
C ILE A 78 2.58 11.54 -2.17
N PHE A 79 2.70 10.35 -2.73
CA PHE A 79 3.71 10.02 -3.72
C PHE A 79 3.03 9.95 -5.08
N PHE A 80 3.60 10.64 -6.06
CA PHE A 80 3.27 10.47 -7.47
C PHE A 80 4.55 10.05 -8.15
N TYR A 81 4.52 8.95 -8.88
CA TYR A 81 5.63 8.59 -9.75
C TYR A 81 5.10 7.82 -10.95
N GLU A 82 5.73 8.04 -12.10
CA GLU A 82 5.47 7.29 -13.31
C GLU A 82 6.78 7.17 -14.10
N TRP A 83 7.17 5.96 -14.50
CA TRP A 83 8.40 5.71 -15.23
C TRP A 83 8.18 4.76 -16.41
N ASN A 84 8.78 5.11 -17.55
CA ASN A 84 8.95 4.25 -18.71
C ASN A 84 10.44 3.94 -18.91
N ILE A 85 10.79 2.66 -18.77
CA ILE A 85 12.18 2.22 -18.61
C ILE A 85 12.60 1.29 -19.74
N ARG A 86 13.79 1.54 -20.30
CA ARG A 86 14.45 0.64 -21.26
C ARG A 86 15.88 0.37 -20.82
N LEU A 87 16.20 -0.91 -20.64
CA LEU A 87 17.51 -1.37 -20.22
C LEU A 87 18.17 -2.18 -21.35
N ASN A 88 19.50 -2.15 -21.40
CA ASN A 88 20.29 -3.08 -22.21
C ASN A 88 20.93 -4.11 -21.28
N TRP A 89 20.92 -5.37 -21.68
CA TRP A 89 21.58 -6.45 -20.97
C TRP A 89 22.54 -7.19 -21.90
N THR A 90 23.59 -7.77 -21.31
CA THR A 90 24.51 -8.67 -22.00
C THR A 90 24.50 -10.03 -21.33
N GLY A 91 24.62 -11.08 -22.14
CA GLY A 91 24.69 -12.46 -21.68
C GLY A 91 25.96 -13.12 -22.20
N THR A 92 26.70 -13.82 -21.36
CA THR A 92 27.81 -14.69 -21.79
C THR A 92 27.43 -16.13 -21.53
N SER A 93 27.36 -16.92 -22.61
CA SER A 93 27.13 -18.37 -22.52
C SER A 93 28.33 -19.08 -21.88
N THR A 94 28.15 -20.32 -21.43
CA THR A 94 29.25 -21.17 -20.94
C THR A 94 30.35 -21.39 -21.98
N SER A 95 30.01 -21.33 -23.28
CA SER A 95 30.95 -21.39 -24.40
C SER A 95 31.74 -20.09 -24.62
N GLY A 96 31.47 -19.03 -23.87
CA GLY A 96 32.13 -17.73 -23.98
C GLY A 96 31.54 -16.78 -25.04
N VAL A 97 30.49 -17.20 -25.76
CA VAL A 97 29.79 -16.35 -26.74
C VAL A 97 28.98 -15.31 -25.99
N GLN A 98 29.12 -14.04 -26.39
CA GLN A 98 28.38 -12.92 -25.84
C GLN A 98 27.15 -12.58 -26.70
N TYR A 99 26.06 -12.26 -26.03
CA TYR A 99 24.77 -11.89 -26.59
C TYR A 99 24.33 -10.55 -26.02
N LYS A 100 23.54 -9.80 -26.77
CA LYS A 100 22.95 -8.53 -26.33
C LYS A 100 21.43 -8.58 -26.42
N GLY A 101 20.78 -7.87 -25.51
CA GLY A 101 19.33 -7.75 -25.53
C GLY A 101 18.81 -6.52 -24.80
N HIS A 102 17.49 -6.41 -24.77
CA HIS A 102 16.77 -5.29 -24.18
C HIS A 102 15.74 -5.77 -23.17
N VAL A 103 15.51 -4.95 -22.15
CA VAL A 103 14.37 -5.07 -21.24
C VAL A 103 13.53 -3.81 -21.35
N GLU A 104 12.22 -3.94 -21.46
CA GLU A 104 11.27 -2.83 -21.45
C GLU A 104 10.28 -3.00 -20.29
N ILE A 105 10.14 -1.93 -19.51
CA ILE A 105 9.25 -1.84 -18.35
C ILE A 105 8.38 -0.59 -18.56
N PRO A 106 7.21 -0.75 -19.19
CA PRO A 106 6.26 0.35 -19.35
C PRO A 106 5.52 0.63 -18.04
N ASN A 107 5.18 1.89 -17.82
CA ASN A 107 4.22 2.34 -16.80
C ASN A 107 4.49 1.80 -15.37
N LEU A 108 5.71 1.97 -14.86
CA LEU A 108 5.97 1.82 -13.43
C LEU A 108 5.41 3.06 -12.71
N SER A 109 4.24 2.95 -12.10
CA SER A 109 3.55 4.08 -11.47
C SER A 109 3.11 3.81 -10.02
N ASP A 110 2.60 4.82 -9.33
CA ASP A 110 1.97 4.66 -8.01
C ASP A 110 0.59 3.97 -8.05
N GLU A 111 -0.01 3.88 -9.24
CA GLU A 111 -1.28 3.17 -9.46
C GLU A 111 -1.08 1.67 -9.67
N ASN A 112 0.10 1.26 -10.14
CA ASN A 112 0.43 -0.13 -10.47
C ASN A 112 1.34 -0.75 -9.40
N SER A 113 1.00 -1.95 -8.93
CA SER A 113 1.93 -2.68 -8.06
C SER A 113 3.12 -3.20 -8.86
N VAL A 114 4.28 -3.36 -8.22
CA VAL A 114 5.49 -3.87 -8.89
C VAL A 114 5.24 -5.23 -9.55
N ASP A 115 4.31 -6.04 -9.03
CA ASP A 115 3.98 -7.35 -9.59
C ASP A 115 3.07 -7.28 -10.83
N GLU A 116 2.29 -6.22 -10.96
CA GLU A 116 1.37 -5.98 -12.09
C GLU A 116 2.08 -5.39 -13.31
N VAL A 117 3.23 -4.72 -13.10
CA VAL A 117 4.00 -4.13 -14.20
C VAL A 117 4.51 -5.24 -15.13
N GLU A 118 4.20 -5.12 -16.41
CA GLU A 118 4.71 -6.02 -17.44
C GLU A 118 6.21 -5.76 -17.65
N ILE A 119 7.02 -6.82 -17.66
CA ILE A 119 8.47 -6.71 -17.93
C ILE A 119 8.74 -7.59 -19.14
N SER A 120 9.06 -6.96 -20.27
CA SER A 120 9.38 -7.67 -21.50
C SER A 120 10.89 -7.76 -21.68
N VAL A 121 11.38 -8.96 -22.02
CA VAL A 121 12.80 -9.25 -22.25
C VAL A 121 12.97 -9.81 -23.65
N SER A 122 13.91 -9.26 -24.41
CA SER A 122 14.17 -9.59 -25.82
C SER A 122 15.67 -9.59 -26.15
N LEU A 123 16.04 -10.26 -27.24
CA LEU A 123 17.37 -10.16 -27.85
C LEU A 123 17.44 -8.99 -28.82
N ALA A 124 18.65 -8.49 -29.08
CA ALA A 124 18.89 -7.58 -30.18
C ALA A 124 18.62 -8.27 -31.53
N LYS A 125 18.21 -7.50 -32.54
CA LYS A 125 17.69 -8.02 -33.82
C LYS A 125 18.63 -8.94 -34.60
N ASP A 126 19.94 -8.84 -34.37
CA ASP A 126 20.97 -9.59 -35.10
C ASP A 126 21.56 -10.75 -34.28
N GLU A 127 21.04 -11.01 -33.08
CA GLU A 127 21.55 -12.05 -32.19
C GLU A 127 20.83 -13.40 -32.42
N PRO A 128 21.55 -14.53 -32.45
CA PRO A 128 20.92 -15.83 -32.57
C PRO A 128 20.19 -16.21 -31.27
N ASP A 129 19.17 -17.06 -31.39
CA ASP A 129 18.42 -17.57 -30.24
C ASP A 129 19.36 -18.23 -29.20
N THR A 130 19.06 -17.96 -27.93
CA THR A 130 19.85 -18.44 -26.80
C THR A 130 18.98 -18.65 -25.56
N ASN A 131 19.33 -19.66 -24.76
CA ASN A 131 18.68 -19.94 -23.48
C ASN A 131 18.91 -18.83 -22.43
N LEU A 132 19.88 -17.94 -22.67
CA LEU A 132 20.14 -16.77 -21.81
C LEU A 132 18.94 -15.80 -21.74
N VAL A 133 18.09 -15.78 -22.77
CA VAL A 133 16.84 -15.01 -22.74
C VAL A 133 15.87 -15.58 -21.71
N ALA A 134 15.75 -16.91 -21.65
CA ALA A 134 14.90 -17.59 -20.67
C ALA A 134 15.42 -17.32 -19.25
N LEU A 135 16.73 -17.38 -19.04
CA LEU A 135 17.36 -16.99 -17.78
C LEU A 135 17.00 -15.56 -17.37
N MET A 136 17.10 -14.59 -18.29
CA MET A 136 16.73 -13.21 -17.99
C MET A 136 15.23 -13.04 -17.76
N LYS A 137 14.37 -13.80 -18.45
CA LYS A 137 12.92 -13.78 -18.25
C LYS A 137 12.48 -14.38 -16.91
N GLU A 138 13.20 -15.38 -16.41
CA GLU A 138 12.84 -16.05 -15.15
C GLU A 138 13.52 -15.41 -13.94
N GLU A 139 14.85 -15.42 -13.89
CA GLU A 139 15.61 -14.92 -12.74
C GLU A 139 15.88 -13.42 -12.86
N GLY A 140 16.16 -12.93 -14.07
CA GLY A 140 16.42 -11.51 -14.30
C GLY A 140 15.21 -10.64 -13.95
N VAL A 141 14.01 -11.05 -14.37
CA VAL A 141 12.75 -10.36 -14.05
C VAL A 141 12.49 -10.32 -12.54
N LYS A 142 12.79 -11.40 -11.80
CA LYS A 142 12.65 -11.41 -10.33
C LYS A 142 13.53 -10.34 -9.68
N LEU A 143 14.80 -10.26 -10.06
CA LEU A 143 15.72 -9.25 -9.53
C LEU A 143 15.36 -7.83 -9.97
N LEU A 144 14.84 -7.66 -11.19
CA LEU A 144 14.33 -6.36 -11.66
C LEU A 144 13.12 -5.90 -10.84
N ARG A 145 12.19 -6.81 -10.52
CA ARG A 145 11.07 -6.51 -9.61
C ARG A 145 11.55 -6.17 -8.21
N GLU A 146 12.52 -6.92 -7.67
CA GLU A 146 13.12 -6.60 -6.37
C GLU A 146 13.76 -5.21 -6.37
N ALA A 147 14.52 -4.87 -7.41
CA ALA A 147 15.09 -3.53 -7.61
C ALA A 147 14.02 -2.42 -7.61
N MET A 148 12.91 -2.61 -8.34
CA MET A 148 11.78 -1.67 -8.32
C MET A 148 11.15 -1.55 -6.93
N GLY A 149 11.00 -2.65 -6.20
CA GLY A 149 10.51 -2.66 -4.83
C GLY A 149 11.43 -1.88 -3.87
N ILE A 150 12.75 -2.05 -4.00
CA ILE A 150 13.75 -1.30 -3.23
C ILE A 150 13.66 0.18 -3.56
N TYR A 151 13.52 0.56 -4.83
CA TYR A 151 13.31 1.96 -5.22
C TYR A 151 12.09 2.56 -4.50
N ILE A 152 10.93 1.92 -4.59
CA ILE A 152 9.70 2.43 -3.96
C ILE A 152 9.86 2.53 -2.44
N SER A 153 10.50 1.52 -1.82
CA SER A 153 10.76 1.54 -0.38
C SER A 153 11.68 2.69 0.02
N THR A 154 12.76 2.93 -0.74
CA THR A 154 13.74 3.98 -0.43
C THR A 154 13.21 5.37 -0.77
N LEU A 155 12.34 5.51 -1.77
CA LEU A 155 11.60 6.73 -2.03
C LEU A 155 10.75 7.14 -0.83
N LYS A 156 10.12 6.16 -0.15
CA LYS A 156 9.27 6.35 1.03
C LYS A 156 10.02 6.54 2.35
N THR A 157 11.33 6.28 2.39
CA THR A 157 12.12 6.36 3.63
C THR A 157 13.28 7.34 3.53
N GLU A 158 14.20 7.14 2.58
CA GLU A 158 15.42 7.93 2.42
C GLU A 158 15.11 9.32 1.87
N PHE A 159 14.35 9.41 0.77
CA PHE A 159 14.09 10.71 0.13
C PHE A 159 13.19 11.61 0.99
N THR A 160 12.26 11.00 1.72
CA THR A 160 11.29 11.71 2.55
C THR A 160 11.80 12.12 3.92
N GLN A 161 13.05 11.77 4.26
CA GLN A 161 13.65 12.14 5.52
C GLN A 161 13.71 13.67 5.66
N GLY A 162 13.15 14.19 6.76
CA GLY A 162 13.09 15.64 7.01
C GLY A 162 12.06 16.41 6.16
N MET A 163 11.22 15.74 5.37
CA MET A 163 10.11 16.40 4.66
C MET A 163 8.91 16.74 5.56
N ILE A 164 8.88 16.20 6.77
CA ILE A 164 7.87 16.49 7.79
C ILE A 164 8.58 17.27 8.91
N LEU A 165 8.26 18.56 9.06
CA LEU A 165 8.72 19.36 10.19
C LEU A 165 8.32 18.71 11.54
N PRO A 166 9.22 18.63 12.53
CA PRO A 166 8.86 18.24 13.88
C PRO A 166 7.82 19.23 14.42
N THR A 167 6.61 18.76 14.73
CA THR A 167 5.67 19.57 15.50
C THR A 167 6.26 19.84 16.88
N LEU A 168 6.21 21.09 17.34
CA LEU A 168 6.60 21.53 18.70
C LEU A 168 5.75 20.82 19.76
N ASN A 169 6.13 19.59 20.05
CA ASN A 169 5.90 18.79 21.26
C ASN A 169 6.82 17.59 21.06
N GLY A 170 8.02 17.68 21.64
CA GLY A 170 9.13 16.79 21.34
C GLY A 170 8.79 15.33 21.59
N GLU A 171 8.52 14.60 20.52
CA GLU A 171 8.82 13.18 20.37
C GLU A 171 9.41 12.99 18.98
N SER A 172 10.73 13.09 18.91
CA SER A 172 11.53 12.58 17.80
C SER A 172 11.41 11.06 17.79
N VAL A 173 10.60 10.51 16.90
CA VAL A 173 10.64 9.07 16.58
C VAL A 173 11.65 8.83 15.48
N ASP A 174 12.93 8.82 15.86
CA ASP A 174 13.95 8.06 15.15
C ASP A 174 13.95 6.60 15.66
N PRO A 175 14.28 5.61 14.81
CA PRO A 175 14.05 4.20 15.04
C PRO A 175 15.08 3.66 16.04
N THR A 176 14.68 3.52 17.30
CA THR A 176 15.54 2.92 18.32
C THR A 176 15.06 1.52 18.68
N GLY A 177 15.95 0.56 18.39
CA GLY A 177 16.32 -0.45 19.39
C GLY A 177 15.45 -1.69 19.44
N GLN A 178 15.98 -2.77 18.86
CA GLN A 178 15.72 -4.14 19.30
C GLN A 178 15.68 -4.23 20.84
N PRO A 179 14.73 -4.95 21.45
CA PRO A 179 14.96 -5.54 22.75
C PRO A 179 15.72 -6.83 22.56
N ALA A 180 16.97 -6.82 23.02
CA ALA A 180 17.80 -8.00 23.19
C ALA A 180 17.13 -9.04 24.08
N LEU A 181 17.37 -10.29 23.73
CA LEU A 181 17.02 -11.52 24.44
C LEU A 181 17.38 -11.44 25.93
N LYS A 182 16.40 -11.73 26.79
CA LYS A 182 16.66 -12.29 28.12
C LYS A 182 16.11 -13.72 28.16
N THR A 183 17.06 -14.64 28.22
CA THR A 183 16.91 -16.06 28.48
C THR A 183 16.44 -16.27 29.92
N GLU A 184 15.33 -16.97 30.11
CA GLU A 184 15.09 -17.75 31.34
C GLU A 184 14.57 -19.14 30.98
N GLU A 185 15.27 -20.14 31.51
CA GLU A 185 15.07 -21.56 31.26
C GLU A 185 13.90 -22.15 32.07
N ARG A 186 13.07 -22.91 31.35
CA ARG A 186 12.40 -24.18 31.67
C ARG A 186 12.20 -24.57 33.15
N LYS A 187 10.94 -24.88 33.46
CA LYS A 187 10.59 -26.15 34.13
C LYS A 187 9.29 -26.74 33.59
N ALA A 188 9.40 -27.97 33.08
CA ALA A 188 8.33 -28.79 32.51
C ALA A 188 7.52 -29.50 33.60
N LYS A 189 6.21 -29.70 33.37
CA LYS A 189 5.47 -30.93 33.76
C LYS A 189 4.34 -31.27 32.77
N SER A 190 4.14 -32.57 32.66
CA SER A 190 3.44 -33.48 31.73
C SER A 190 1.88 -33.48 31.69
N ALA A 191 1.33 -33.60 30.46
CA ALA A 191 0.29 -34.52 29.90
C ALA A 191 -1.10 -34.71 30.59
N PRO A 192 -2.20 -35.16 29.91
CA PRO A 192 -2.25 -35.89 28.63
C PRO A 192 -3.32 -35.48 27.56
N SER A 193 -3.14 -36.13 26.41
CA SER A 193 -3.79 -36.19 25.09
C SER A 193 -5.32 -36.07 24.95
N LYS A 194 -5.76 -35.30 23.94
CA LYS A 194 -6.84 -35.67 23.00
C LYS A 194 -6.50 -35.27 21.56
N THR A 195 -6.80 -36.20 20.67
CA THR A 195 -6.68 -36.24 19.21
C THR A 195 -7.30 -35.03 18.51
N GLN A 196 -6.55 -34.34 17.63
CA GLN A 196 -7.09 -33.60 16.49
C GLN A 196 -6.01 -33.22 15.46
N ALA A 197 -6.48 -33.02 14.22
CA ALA A 197 -5.75 -33.06 12.96
C ALA A 197 -4.45 -32.23 12.88
N ARG A 198 -3.52 -32.70 12.02
CA ARG A 198 -2.28 -31.99 11.68
C ARG A 198 -2.62 -30.60 11.12
N PRO A 199 -2.14 -29.50 11.72
CA PRO A 199 -2.19 -28.20 11.08
C PRO A 199 -1.04 -28.15 10.06
N VAL A 200 -1.34 -28.40 8.79
CA VAL A 200 -0.52 -27.88 7.70
C VAL A 200 -0.88 -26.41 7.59
N GLY A 201 -0.09 -25.54 8.19
CA GLY A 201 -0.36 -24.12 8.16
C GLY A 201 0.69 -23.35 8.94
N VAL A 202 1.45 -22.52 8.25
CA VAL A 202 2.21 -21.45 8.88
C VAL A 202 1.21 -20.61 9.68
N LYS A 203 1.41 -20.46 10.98
CA LYS A 203 0.58 -19.57 11.80
C LYS A 203 0.81 -18.14 11.31
N ILE A 204 -0.08 -17.64 10.45
CA ILE A 204 -0.02 -16.26 9.97
C ILE A 204 -0.30 -15.36 11.19
N PRO A 205 0.62 -14.47 11.57
CA PRO A 205 0.35 -13.51 12.63
C PRO A 205 -0.77 -12.60 12.18
N THR A 206 -1.81 -12.46 13.00
CA THR A 206 -2.97 -11.60 12.71
C THR A 206 -3.08 -10.47 13.71
N CYS A 207 -3.58 -9.33 13.26
CA CYS A 207 -3.85 -8.13 14.04
C CYS A 207 -5.36 -7.81 14.09
N LYS A 208 -5.69 -6.78 14.86
CA LYS A 208 -7.02 -6.19 14.96
C LYS A 208 -6.94 -4.71 14.60
N ILE A 209 -7.80 -4.28 13.69
CA ILE A 209 -7.95 -2.87 13.31
C ILE A 209 -9.29 -2.37 13.83
N THR A 210 -9.31 -1.13 14.33
CA THR A 210 -10.56 -0.43 14.68
C THR A 210 -10.46 0.99 14.15
N LEU A 211 -11.39 1.35 13.27
CA LEU A 211 -11.53 2.69 12.70
C LEU A 211 -12.90 3.23 13.04
N ARG A 212 -12.97 4.53 13.32
CA ARG A 212 -14.21 5.25 13.58
C ARG A 212 -14.20 6.53 12.79
N ASP A 213 -15.31 6.81 12.13
CA ASP A 213 -15.49 8.08 11.43
C ASP A 213 -16.98 8.46 11.38
N THR A 214 -17.25 9.75 11.26
CA THR A 214 -18.60 10.31 11.27
C THR A 214 -19.00 10.76 9.86
N PHE A 215 -20.24 10.47 9.50
CA PHE A 215 -20.84 10.76 8.20
C PHE A 215 -22.09 11.62 8.40
N LEU A 216 -22.23 12.69 7.63
CA LEU A 216 -23.36 13.61 7.65
C LEU A 216 -24.57 13.03 6.90
N THR A 217 -25.07 11.89 7.38
CA THR A 217 -26.20 11.18 6.80
C THR A 217 -26.87 10.30 7.86
N SER A 218 -28.07 9.78 7.59
CA SER A 218 -28.76 8.84 8.47
C SER A 218 -28.13 7.44 8.42
N PRO A 219 -28.29 6.61 9.48
CA PRO A 219 -27.78 5.23 9.46
C PRO A 219 -28.36 4.39 8.32
N GLU A 220 -29.60 4.66 7.94
CA GLU A 220 -30.30 4.03 6.81
C GLU A 220 -29.57 4.30 5.49
N GLU A 221 -29.29 5.55 5.18
CA GLU A 221 -28.62 5.93 3.93
C GLU A 221 -27.18 5.41 3.89
N LEU A 222 -26.44 5.52 5.01
CA LEU A 222 -25.09 4.96 5.06
C LEU A 222 -25.10 3.42 4.91
N TYR A 223 -26.07 2.74 5.52
CA TYR A 223 -26.24 1.29 5.37
C TYR A 223 -26.50 0.89 3.91
N ARG A 224 -27.33 1.66 3.19
CA ARG A 224 -27.61 1.45 1.76
C ARG A 224 -26.36 1.55 0.91
N VAL A 225 -25.44 2.47 1.23
CA VAL A 225 -24.16 2.62 0.51
C VAL A 225 -23.32 1.35 0.55
N PHE A 226 -23.34 0.59 1.64
CA PHE A 226 -22.60 -0.68 1.76
C PHE A 226 -23.36 -1.90 1.22
N THR A 227 -24.66 -1.77 0.93
CA THR A 227 -25.55 -2.89 0.56
C THR A 227 -26.17 -2.72 -0.84
N THR A 228 -25.89 -1.62 -1.53
CA THR A 228 -26.40 -1.37 -2.89
C THR A 228 -25.25 -1.35 -3.87
N GLN A 229 -25.27 -2.26 -4.85
CA GLN A 229 -24.18 -2.40 -5.83
C GLN A 229 -23.85 -1.08 -6.55
N GLU A 230 -24.86 -0.35 -7.02
CA GLU A 230 -24.68 0.92 -7.75
C GLU A 230 -23.98 1.98 -6.90
N LEU A 231 -24.32 2.06 -5.60
CA LEU A 231 -23.68 3.00 -4.68
C LEU A 231 -22.23 2.60 -4.40
N VAL A 232 -21.94 1.31 -4.29
CA VAL A 232 -20.57 0.83 -4.13
C VAL A 232 -19.72 1.14 -5.36
N GLN A 233 -20.25 0.91 -6.56
CA GLN A 233 -19.56 1.29 -7.80
C GLN A 233 -19.31 2.80 -7.87
N ALA A 234 -20.27 3.62 -7.40
CA ALA A 234 -20.14 5.07 -7.39
C ALA A 234 -18.95 5.55 -6.54
N PHE A 235 -18.80 5.05 -5.30
CA PHE A 235 -17.72 5.53 -4.43
C PHE A 235 -16.37 4.84 -4.64
N THR A 236 -16.36 3.64 -5.24
CA THR A 236 -15.11 2.93 -5.58
C THR A 236 -14.57 3.30 -6.96
N HIS A 237 -15.39 3.95 -7.81
CA HIS A 237 -15.09 4.25 -9.21
C HIS A 237 -14.63 3.02 -10.03
N ALA A 238 -15.03 1.82 -9.61
CA ALA A 238 -14.61 0.56 -10.20
C ALA A 238 -15.79 -0.41 -10.33
N PRO A 239 -15.72 -1.37 -11.28
CA PRO A 239 -16.69 -2.46 -11.34
C PRO A 239 -16.76 -3.21 -10.01
N ALA A 240 -17.98 -3.38 -9.51
CA ALA A 240 -18.26 -4.11 -8.28
C ALA A 240 -19.45 -5.04 -8.48
N MET A 241 -19.36 -6.24 -7.93
CA MET A 241 -20.46 -7.20 -7.82
C MET A 241 -20.81 -7.35 -6.34
N LEU A 242 -22.08 -7.22 -5.99
CA LEU A 242 -22.50 -7.23 -4.60
C LEU A 242 -23.87 -7.92 -4.46
N GLU A 243 -23.91 -9.00 -3.69
CA GLU A 243 -25.13 -9.69 -3.29
C GLU A 243 -25.45 -9.35 -1.83
N ALA A 244 -26.44 -8.49 -1.59
CA ALA A 244 -26.75 -7.93 -0.27
C ALA A 244 -27.62 -8.84 0.61
N ASP A 245 -27.32 -10.13 0.59
CA ASP A 245 -28.02 -11.16 1.35
C ASP A 245 -27.07 -11.87 2.32
N LYS A 246 -27.62 -12.52 3.35
CA LYS A 246 -26.81 -13.35 4.26
C LYS A 246 -26.23 -14.54 3.51
N GLY A 247 -24.90 -14.62 3.43
CA GLY A 247 -24.14 -15.57 2.61
C GLY A 247 -23.83 -15.05 1.19
N GLY A 248 -24.34 -13.87 0.83
CA GLY A 248 -24.07 -13.23 -0.45
C GLY A 248 -22.62 -12.81 -0.59
N LYS A 249 -22.07 -12.94 -1.80
CA LYS A 249 -20.67 -12.62 -2.09
C LYS A 249 -20.52 -11.21 -2.65
N PHE A 250 -19.34 -10.64 -2.45
CA PHE A 250 -18.98 -9.39 -3.09
C PHE A 250 -17.56 -9.42 -3.67
N HIS A 251 -17.39 -8.67 -4.75
CA HIS A 251 -16.13 -8.39 -5.42
C HIS A 251 -16.07 -6.89 -5.66
N LEU A 252 -15.09 -6.22 -5.05
CA LEU A 252 -14.94 -4.77 -5.06
C LEU A 252 -13.57 -4.40 -5.63
N VAL A 253 -13.45 -3.17 -6.13
CA VAL A 253 -12.18 -2.61 -6.62
C VAL A 253 -11.55 -3.51 -7.69
N ASP A 254 -12.31 -3.81 -8.75
CA ASP A 254 -11.89 -4.69 -9.85
C ASP A 254 -11.45 -6.10 -9.40
N GLY A 255 -12.11 -6.62 -8.35
CA GLY A 255 -11.83 -7.93 -7.79
C GLY A 255 -10.60 -8.01 -6.88
N ASN A 256 -9.95 -6.88 -6.59
CA ASN A 256 -8.86 -6.84 -5.61
C ASN A 256 -9.33 -7.08 -4.17
N VAL A 257 -10.59 -6.78 -3.89
CA VAL A 257 -11.23 -7.06 -2.61
C VAL A 257 -12.36 -8.05 -2.82
N THR A 258 -12.37 -9.12 -2.03
CA THR A 258 -13.41 -10.15 -2.09
C THR A 258 -13.89 -10.53 -0.71
N GLY A 259 -15.13 -11.00 -0.63
CA GLY A 259 -15.71 -11.38 0.64
C GLY A 259 -17.12 -11.92 0.56
N GLU A 260 -17.71 -12.10 1.74
CA GLU A 260 -19.01 -12.72 1.95
C GLU A 260 -19.71 -12.05 3.13
N PHE A 261 -20.98 -11.66 2.98
CA PHE A 261 -21.78 -11.15 4.08
C PHE A 261 -22.20 -12.28 5.02
N THR A 262 -21.85 -12.18 6.28
CA THR A 262 -22.18 -13.19 7.30
C THR A 262 -23.36 -12.80 8.17
N ASP A 263 -23.59 -11.50 8.37
CA ASP A 263 -24.73 -10.97 9.10
C ASP A 263 -25.06 -9.56 8.64
N LEU A 264 -26.35 -9.28 8.46
CA LEU A 264 -26.87 -8.01 7.96
C LEU A 264 -28.07 -7.63 8.82
N VAL A 265 -27.93 -6.56 9.60
CA VAL A 265 -29.04 -5.98 10.36
C VAL A 265 -29.20 -4.53 9.91
N PRO A 266 -30.32 -4.20 9.23
CA PRO A 266 -30.58 -2.85 8.72
C PRO A 266 -30.36 -1.78 9.80
N GLU A 267 -29.72 -0.68 9.40
CA GLU A 267 -29.43 0.50 10.23
C GLU A 267 -28.57 0.27 11.49
N LYS A 268 -28.13 -0.96 11.76
CA LYS A 268 -27.38 -1.32 12.98
C LYS A 268 -25.99 -1.82 12.69
N HIS A 269 -25.86 -2.91 11.94
CA HIS A 269 -24.54 -3.50 11.69
C HIS A 269 -24.49 -4.38 10.44
N ILE A 270 -23.28 -4.51 9.90
CA ILE A 270 -22.92 -5.42 8.81
C ILE A 270 -21.69 -6.21 9.27
N VAL A 271 -21.76 -7.54 9.25
CA VAL A 271 -20.62 -8.42 9.50
C VAL A 271 -20.29 -9.17 8.21
N MET A 272 -19.03 -9.10 7.78
CA MET A 272 -18.57 -9.74 6.56
C MET A 272 -17.18 -10.34 6.71
N LYS A 273 -16.93 -11.40 5.94
CA LYS A 273 -15.56 -11.82 5.62
C LYS A 273 -15.01 -10.88 4.56
N TRP A 274 -13.74 -10.53 4.69
CA TRP A 274 -13.08 -9.58 3.82
C TRP A 274 -11.62 -9.96 3.63
N ARG A 275 -11.12 -9.87 2.40
CA ARG A 275 -9.69 -10.06 2.11
C ARG A 275 -9.27 -9.29 0.87
N PHE A 276 -7.98 -8.99 0.80
CA PHE A 276 -7.34 -8.68 -0.47
C PHE A 276 -7.09 -9.97 -1.28
N LYS A 277 -7.06 -9.83 -2.61
CA LYS A 277 -6.65 -10.89 -3.53
C LYS A 277 -5.23 -11.39 -3.24
N SER A 278 -4.34 -10.50 -2.81
CA SER A 278 -2.94 -10.81 -2.44
C SER A 278 -2.79 -11.60 -1.14
N TRP A 279 -3.84 -11.73 -0.32
CA TRP A 279 -3.74 -12.48 0.93
C TRP A 279 -3.59 -13.99 0.68
N PRO A 280 -3.03 -14.74 1.64
CA PRO A 280 -2.97 -16.19 1.55
C PRO A 280 -4.34 -16.81 1.27
N GLU A 281 -4.35 -17.87 0.47
CA GLU A 281 -5.58 -18.55 0.09
C GLU A 281 -6.36 -19.03 1.33
N GLY A 282 -7.67 -18.79 1.34
CA GLY A 282 -8.53 -19.13 2.47
C GLY A 282 -8.38 -18.22 3.70
N HIS A 283 -7.49 -17.21 3.68
CA HIS A 283 -7.36 -16.26 4.77
C HIS A 283 -8.30 -15.07 4.60
N PHE A 284 -9.21 -14.89 5.55
CA PHE A 284 -10.18 -13.79 5.58
C PHE A 284 -10.16 -13.11 6.93
N ALA A 285 -10.26 -11.79 6.92
CA ALA A 285 -10.57 -11.01 8.11
C ALA A 285 -12.09 -10.95 8.29
N THR A 286 -12.52 -10.92 9.55
CA THR A 286 -13.91 -10.61 9.90
C THR A 286 -14.01 -9.11 10.13
N ILE A 287 -14.75 -8.42 9.28
CA ILE A 287 -15.05 -6.99 9.41
C ILE A 287 -16.46 -6.83 9.96
N THR A 288 -16.58 -6.06 11.03
CA THR A 288 -17.86 -5.65 11.64
C THR A 288 -17.99 -4.13 11.50
N LEU A 289 -18.98 -3.70 10.73
CA LEU A 289 -19.40 -2.31 10.64
C LEU A 289 -20.56 -2.09 11.59
N THR A 290 -20.47 -1.09 12.45
CA THR A 290 -21.56 -0.69 13.36
C THR A 290 -21.94 0.75 13.04
N PHE A 291 -23.23 0.98 12.83
CA PHE A 291 -23.82 2.28 12.52
C PHE A 291 -24.46 2.81 13.81
N SER A 292 -24.09 4.01 14.23
CA SER A 292 -24.62 4.65 15.43
C SER A 292 -25.12 6.05 15.10
N ASP A 293 -26.41 6.29 15.32
CA ASP A 293 -27.01 7.62 15.17
C ASP A 293 -26.48 8.58 16.25
N LYS A 294 -26.00 9.74 15.80
CA LYS A 294 -25.53 10.86 16.61
C LYS A 294 -26.20 12.15 16.15
N ASN A 295 -27.51 12.27 16.44
CA ASN A 295 -28.29 13.50 16.26
C ASN A 295 -28.19 14.09 14.84
N GLY A 296 -28.49 13.27 13.82
CA GLY A 296 -28.46 13.69 12.41
C GLY A 296 -27.14 13.43 11.70
N GLU A 297 -26.21 12.74 12.36
CA GLU A 297 -24.98 12.20 11.79
C GLU A 297 -24.88 10.72 12.16
N THR A 298 -24.16 9.94 11.36
CA THR A 298 -23.91 8.52 11.64
C THR A 298 -22.44 8.32 11.94
N GLU A 299 -22.13 7.81 13.13
CA GLU A 299 -20.80 7.26 13.43
C GLU A 299 -20.72 5.83 12.90
N LEU A 300 -19.80 5.60 11.98
CA LEU A 300 -19.45 4.27 11.48
C LEU A 300 -18.22 3.78 12.23
N CYS A 301 -18.37 2.70 12.99
CA CYS A 301 -17.26 1.98 13.58
C CYS A 301 -16.96 0.72 12.76
N MET A 302 -15.78 0.66 12.14
CA MET A 302 -15.26 -0.54 11.50
C MET A 302 -14.32 -1.25 12.46
N GLU A 303 -14.62 -2.51 12.78
CA GLU A 303 -13.74 -3.41 13.53
C GLU A 303 -13.35 -4.60 12.65
N GLY A 304 -12.05 -4.73 12.35
CA GLY A 304 -11.50 -5.85 11.60
C GLY A 304 -10.67 -6.77 12.49
N ARG A 305 -10.98 -8.07 12.50
CA ARG A 305 -10.23 -9.11 13.23
C ARG A 305 -9.69 -10.15 12.27
N GLY A 306 -8.48 -10.64 12.52
CA GLY A 306 -7.88 -11.69 11.68
C GLY A 306 -7.24 -11.12 10.41
N ILE A 307 -6.77 -9.88 10.45
CA ILE A 307 -6.04 -9.24 9.35
C ILE A 307 -4.57 -9.68 9.46
N PRO A 308 -3.90 -10.18 8.40
CA PRO A 308 -2.48 -10.49 8.45
C PRO A 308 -1.68 -9.29 8.95
N ALA A 309 -0.82 -9.47 9.94
CA ALA A 309 -0.05 -8.38 10.55
C ALA A 309 0.79 -7.57 9.53
N PRO A 310 1.42 -8.17 8.50
CA PRO A 310 2.10 -7.40 7.46
C PRO A 310 1.18 -6.50 6.62
N GLU A 311 -0.11 -6.84 6.57
CA GLU A 311 -1.13 -6.16 5.76
C GLU A 311 -1.97 -5.20 6.61
N GLU A 312 -1.66 -5.03 7.91
CA GLU A 312 -2.42 -4.18 8.82
C GLU A 312 -2.55 -2.75 8.28
N GLU A 313 -1.41 -2.12 8.01
CA GLU A 313 -1.36 -0.72 7.61
C GLU A 313 -1.99 -0.51 6.23
N ARG A 314 -1.75 -1.42 5.29
CA ARG A 314 -2.40 -1.41 3.98
C ARG A 314 -3.92 -1.52 4.09
N THR A 315 -4.41 -2.41 4.97
CA THR A 315 -5.84 -2.59 5.20
C THR A 315 -6.46 -1.35 5.84
N ARG A 316 -5.79 -0.77 6.84
CA ARG A 316 -6.20 0.49 7.48
C ARG A 316 -6.34 1.63 6.47
N GLN A 317 -5.31 1.85 5.66
CA GLN A 317 -5.28 2.90 4.65
C GLN A 317 -6.31 2.66 3.55
N GLY A 318 -6.46 1.42 3.08
CA GLY A 318 -7.47 1.07 2.08
C GLY A 318 -8.89 1.32 2.58
N TRP A 319 -9.19 0.96 3.84
CA TRP A 319 -10.48 1.25 4.45
C TRP A 319 -10.74 2.75 4.58
N GLN A 320 -9.74 3.53 4.99
CA GLN A 320 -9.91 4.97 5.15
C GLN A 320 -10.07 5.70 3.81
N ARG A 321 -9.26 5.37 2.80
CA ARG A 321 -9.29 6.01 1.48
C ARG A 321 -10.51 5.60 0.67
N TYR A 322 -10.71 4.30 0.47
CA TYR A 322 -11.72 3.82 -0.47
C TYR A 322 -13.12 3.78 0.12
N TYR A 323 -13.27 3.46 1.40
CA TYR A 323 -14.60 3.43 2.01
C TYR A 323 -14.91 4.78 2.66
N PHE A 324 -14.12 5.26 3.61
CA PHE A 324 -14.54 6.44 4.37
C PHE A 324 -14.46 7.72 3.53
N GLU A 325 -13.29 8.03 2.97
CA GLU A 325 -13.10 9.22 2.14
C GLU A 325 -13.87 9.11 0.82
N GLY A 326 -13.85 7.94 0.17
CA GLY A 326 -14.62 7.68 -1.05
C GLY A 326 -16.12 7.96 -0.88
N ILE A 327 -16.74 7.41 0.17
CA ILE A 327 -18.18 7.65 0.46
C ILE A 327 -18.43 9.13 0.78
N LYS A 328 -17.57 9.75 1.60
CA LYS A 328 -17.71 11.17 1.96
C LYS A 328 -17.64 12.11 0.77
N GLN A 329 -16.73 11.85 -0.16
CA GLN A 329 -16.56 12.67 -1.36
C GLN A 329 -17.67 12.43 -2.37
N THR A 330 -18.04 11.17 -2.59
CA THR A 330 -19.02 10.78 -3.62
C THR A 330 -20.43 11.23 -3.27
N PHE A 331 -20.85 11.05 -2.01
CA PHE A 331 -22.21 11.36 -1.58
C PHE A 331 -22.32 12.64 -0.74
N GLY A 332 -21.21 13.36 -0.56
CA GLY A 332 -21.17 14.61 0.20
C GLY A 332 -21.31 14.44 1.72
N TYR A 333 -21.16 13.23 2.25
CA TYR A 333 -21.32 12.95 3.70
C TYR A 333 -20.17 13.47 4.57
N GLY A 334 -19.17 14.15 3.99
CA GLY A 334 -17.97 14.62 4.70
C GLY A 334 -17.96 16.11 5.09
N ALA A 335 -18.85 16.94 4.55
CA ALA A 335 -18.79 18.39 4.73
C ALA A 335 -20.17 18.99 5.04
N ARG A 336 -20.25 19.80 6.12
CA ARG A 336 -21.34 20.76 6.27
C ARG A 336 -21.02 21.92 5.36
N LEU A 337 -21.70 22.02 4.22
CA LEU A 337 -21.66 23.23 3.39
C LEU A 337 -22.30 24.35 4.22
N PHE A 338 -21.47 25.28 4.71
CA PHE A 338 -21.89 26.54 5.32
C PHE A 338 -21.73 27.67 4.32
#